data_AF-A0A3D4QFJ0-F1
#
_entry.id   AF-A0A3D4QFJ0-F1
#
_cell.length_a   1.000
_cell.length_b   1.000
_cell.length_c   1.000
_cell.angle_alpha   90.00
_cell.angle_beta   90.00
_cell.angle_gamma   90.00
#
_symmetry.space_group_name_H-M   'P 1'
#
loop_
_entity.id
_entity.type
_entity.pdbx_description
1 polymer ?
#
loop_
_entity_poly.entity_id
_entity_poly.type
_entity_poly.pdbx_seq_one_letter_code
_entity_poly.pdbx_strand_id
1 'polypeptide(L)'
;MTRPDGDTDLFEAHRPRLVRLAYRMLGSMLEAEDIVQDAWLRWRRADRGAVATPGAYLTRIVTRLCLDVLKSARVRRETYIGPWLPEPVVEPEDDALRADDLTLTLMLALERLSPLERAAFLLHDVFDVPSGEVAATLEREPAAVRQLAARARKHVRDGRPRYDVSREEGARIAQAFFAASTKGDLAELRGLLAENVVILSDGGGKVVAFRNPIIGLDRALRLFAGLSRKFA
;
A
#
# COMPACT_ATOMS: atom_id res chain seq x y z
N MET A 1 -34.62 -14.89 -11.26
CA MET A 1 -33.25 -14.86 -10.74
C MET A 1 -32.38 -15.65 -11.70
N THR A 2 -31.65 -14.96 -12.57
CA THR A 2 -30.73 -15.58 -13.54
C THR A 2 -29.60 -16.23 -12.74
N ARG A 3 -29.37 -17.53 -12.93
CA ARG A 3 -28.24 -18.26 -12.36
C ARG A 3 -26.97 -17.47 -12.67
N PRO A 4 -26.06 -17.23 -11.70
CA PRO A 4 -24.81 -16.55 -12.03
C PRO A 4 -24.14 -17.32 -13.16
N ASP A 5 -23.80 -16.57 -14.20
CA ASP A 5 -23.06 -17.06 -15.36
C ASP A 5 -21.71 -17.59 -14.83
N GLY A 6 -21.28 -18.79 -15.22
CA GLY A 6 -20.08 -19.43 -14.63
C GLY A 6 -18.82 -18.57 -14.75
N ASP A 7 -18.82 -17.64 -15.70
CA ASP A 7 -17.77 -16.63 -15.89
C ASP A 7 -17.76 -15.54 -14.81
N THR A 8 -18.92 -15.20 -14.28
CA THR A 8 -19.08 -14.29 -13.13
C THR A 8 -18.55 -14.98 -11.88
N ASP A 9 -18.96 -16.23 -11.64
CA ASP A 9 -18.49 -16.99 -10.48
C ASP A 9 -16.97 -17.16 -10.50
N LEU A 10 -16.39 -17.42 -11.67
CA LEU A 10 -14.93 -17.53 -11.82
C LEU A 10 -14.22 -16.21 -11.50
N PHE A 11 -14.74 -15.08 -12.00
CA PHE A 11 -14.13 -13.79 -11.71
C PHE A 11 -14.26 -13.43 -10.23
N GLU A 12 -15.44 -13.62 -9.65
CA GLU A 12 -15.70 -13.34 -8.24
C GLU A 12 -14.83 -14.21 -7.32
N ALA A 13 -14.51 -15.45 -7.71
CA ALA A 13 -13.54 -16.28 -7.00
C ALA A 13 -12.11 -15.68 -6.98
N HIS A 14 -11.74 -14.90 -8.00
CA HIS A 14 -10.44 -14.22 -8.09
C HIS A 14 -10.46 -12.78 -7.55
N ARG A 15 -11.62 -12.12 -7.50
CA ARG A 15 -11.78 -10.70 -7.13
C ARG A 15 -11.01 -10.34 -5.84
N PRO A 16 -11.11 -11.07 -4.71
CA PRO A 16 -10.40 -10.68 -3.49
C PRO A 16 -8.88 -10.59 -3.67
N ARG A 17 -8.29 -11.54 -4.40
CA ARG A 17 -6.84 -11.54 -4.69
C ARG A 17 -6.45 -10.39 -5.63
N LEU A 18 -7.29 -10.09 -6.61
CA LEU A 18 -7.05 -9.01 -7.57
C LEU A 18 -7.15 -7.63 -6.92
N VAL A 19 -8.13 -7.40 -6.03
CA VAL A 19 -8.25 -6.15 -5.25
C VAL A 19 -7.01 -5.96 -4.37
N ARG A 20 -6.58 -7.01 -3.67
CA ARG A 20 -5.34 -6.95 -2.86
C ARG A 20 -4.10 -6.63 -3.68
N LEU A 21 -3.98 -7.16 -4.90
CA LEU A 21 -2.88 -6.83 -5.80
C LEU A 21 -2.95 -5.36 -6.24
N ALA A 22 -4.12 -4.90 -6.69
CA ALA A 22 -4.32 -3.53 -7.15
C ALA A 22 -4.10 -2.51 -6.01
N TYR A 23 -4.59 -2.79 -4.81
CA TYR A 23 -4.36 -1.97 -3.63
C TYR A 23 -2.87 -1.87 -3.30
N ARG A 24 -2.14 -2.99 -3.28
CA ARG A 24 -0.68 -2.97 -3.04
C ARG A 24 0.10 -2.29 -4.16
N MET A 25 -0.42 -2.32 -5.38
CA MET A 25 0.15 -1.59 -6.50
C MET A 25 -0.07 -0.07 -6.37
N LEU A 26 -1.24 0.38 -5.93
CA LEU A 26 -1.63 1.80 -6.04
C LEU A 26 -1.59 2.59 -4.74
N GLY A 27 -1.85 1.94 -3.60
CA GLY A 27 -1.97 2.60 -2.31
C GLY A 27 -3.33 3.25 -2.05
N SER A 28 -4.36 2.94 -2.86
CA SER A 28 -5.74 3.40 -2.65
C SER A 28 -6.70 2.23 -2.89
N MET A 29 -7.65 2.04 -1.98
CA MET A 29 -8.69 1.02 -2.12
C MET A 29 -9.66 1.39 -3.23
N LEU A 30 -10.05 2.66 -3.32
CA LEU A 30 -10.93 3.15 -4.38
C LEU A 30 -10.33 2.92 -5.77
N GLU A 31 -9.07 3.32 -5.99
CA GLU A 31 -8.42 3.05 -7.29
C GLU A 31 -8.24 1.54 -7.54
N ALA A 32 -8.07 0.73 -6.49
CA ALA A 32 -7.96 -0.72 -6.63
C ALA A 32 -9.27 -1.37 -7.10
N GLU A 33 -10.40 -0.98 -6.50
CA GLU A 33 -11.72 -1.47 -6.90
C GLU A 33 -12.06 -1.05 -8.33
N ASP A 34 -11.77 0.19 -8.72
CA ASP A 34 -11.95 0.69 -10.08
C ASP A 34 -11.16 -0.15 -11.10
N ILE A 35 -9.89 -0.47 -10.80
CA ILE A 35 -9.05 -1.28 -11.67
C ILE A 35 -9.59 -2.71 -11.82
N VAL A 36 -10.07 -3.30 -10.73
CA VAL A 36 -10.66 -4.64 -10.77
C VAL A 36 -11.98 -4.62 -11.55
N GLN A 37 -12.75 -3.53 -11.46
CA GLN A 37 -13.96 -3.34 -12.26
C GLN A 37 -13.63 -3.21 -13.76
N ASP A 38 -12.60 -2.46 -14.13
CA ASP A 38 -12.11 -2.40 -15.51
C ASP A 38 -11.62 -3.76 -16.01
N ALA A 39 -10.94 -4.54 -15.15
CA ALA A 39 -10.51 -5.89 -15.47
C ALA A 39 -11.70 -6.83 -15.72
N TRP A 40 -12.78 -6.72 -14.93
CA TRP A 40 -14.03 -7.44 -15.15
C TRP A 40 -14.63 -7.14 -16.53
N LEU A 41 -14.69 -5.88 -16.93
CA LEU A 41 -15.21 -5.49 -18.25
C LEU A 41 -14.36 -6.06 -19.39
N ARG A 42 -13.03 -6.13 -19.22
CA ARG A 42 -12.12 -6.78 -20.18
C ARG A 42 -12.32 -8.30 -20.22
N TRP A 43 -12.49 -8.95 -19.07
CA TRP A 43 -12.80 -10.38 -18.97
C TRP A 43 -14.11 -10.73 -19.68
N ARG A 44 -15.13 -9.89 -19.50
CA ARG A 44 -16.44 -10.03 -20.16
C ARG A 44 -16.41 -9.83 -21.67
N ARG A 45 -15.33 -9.28 -22.24
CA ARG A 45 -15.17 -9.12 -23.70
C ARG A 45 -14.15 -10.08 -24.31
N ALA A 46 -13.34 -10.74 -23.50
CA ALA A 46 -12.31 -11.64 -23.97
C ALA A 46 -12.89 -12.91 -24.58
N ASP A 47 -12.20 -13.48 -25.57
CA ASP A 47 -12.43 -14.87 -25.99
C ASP A 47 -11.86 -15.82 -24.93
N ARG A 48 -12.75 -16.30 -24.06
CA ARG A 48 -12.40 -17.09 -22.88
C ARG A 48 -11.98 -18.51 -23.25
N GLY A 49 -12.41 -19.03 -24.41
CA GLY A 49 -12.00 -20.35 -24.90
C GLY A 49 -10.51 -20.42 -25.22
N ALA A 50 -9.87 -19.28 -25.49
CA ALA A 50 -8.43 -19.15 -25.71
C ALA A 50 -7.62 -18.93 -24.40
N VAL A 51 -8.28 -18.75 -23.25
CA VAL A 51 -7.61 -18.47 -21.97
C VAL A 51 -7.36 -19.77 -21.20
N ALA A 52 -6.13 -20.28 -21.29
CA ALA A 52 -5.74 -21.51 -20.60
C ALA A 52 -5.76 -21.40 -19.07
N THR A 53 -5.49 -20.23 -18.50
CA THR A 53 -5.45 -20.02 -17.04
C THR A 53 -6.05 -18.66 -16.69
N PRO A 54 -7.34 -18.62 -16.30
CA PRO A 54 -8.04 -17.37 -16.01
C PRO A 54 -7.39 -16.51 -14.92
N GLY A 55 -6.90 -17.11 -13.83
CA GLY A 55 -6.21 -16.38 -12.76
C GLY A 55 -4.95 -15.65 -13.22
N ALA A 56 -4.13 -16.29 -14.04
CA ALA A 56 -2.93 -15.71 -14.65
C ALA A 56 -3.29 -14.54 -15.59
N TYR A 57 -4.31 -14.75 -16.41
CA TYR A 57 -4.82 -13.74 -17.34
C TYR A 57 -5.34 -12.49 -16.61
N LEU A 58 -6.16 -12.67 -15.56
CA LEU A 58 -6.69 -11.57 -14.76
C LEU A 58 -5.59 -10.83 -13.98
N THR A 59 -4.64 -11.57 -13.40
CA THR A 59 -3.47 -10.99 -12.71
C THR A 59 -2.65 -10.11 -13.66
N ARG A 60 -2.47 -10.55 -14.91
CA ARG A 60 -1.78 -9.78 -15.95
C ARG A 60 -2.54 -8.50 -16.30
N ILE A 61 -3.85 -8.59 -16.51
CA ILE A 61 -4.69 -7.42 -16.82
C ILE A 61 -4.60 -6.38 -15.71
N VAL A 62 -4.85 -6.80 -14.47
CA VAL A 62 -4.84 -5.90 -13.30
C VAL A 62 -3.47 -5.26 -13.12
N THR A 63 -2.39 -6.04 -13.23
CA THR A 63 -1.03 -5.50 -13.11
C THR A 63 -0.76 -4.41 -14.14
N ARG A 64 -1.14 -4.64 -15.41
CA ARG A 64 -0.91 -3.68 -16.50
C ARG A 64 -1.73 -2.42 -16.33
N LEU A 65 -3.00 -2.56 -15.97
CA LEU A 65 -3.87 -1.44 -15.60
C LEU A 65 -3.26 -0.61 -14.47
N CYS A 66 -2.77 -1.25 -13.40
CA CYS A 66 -2.09 -0.55 -12.32
C CYS A 66 -0.81 0.16 -12.76
N LEU A 67 0.00 -0.44 -13.65
CA LEU A 67 1.21 0.19 -14.18
C LEU A 67 0.88 1.45 -15.00
N ASP A 68 -0.21 1.42 -15.78
CA ASP A 68 -0.70 2.59 -16.52
C ASP A 68 -1.16 3.70 -15.55
N VAL A 69 -1.88 3.33 -14.49
CA VAL A 69 -2.25 4.27 -13.42
C VAL A 69 -1.01 4.83 -12.74
N LEU A 70 -0.02 4.02 -12.33
CA LEU A 70 1.20 4.51 -11.68
C LEU A 70 2.02 5.44 -12.56
N LYS A 71 2.06 5.17 -13.87
CA LYS A 71 2.72 6.05 -14.84
C LYS A 71 2.06 7.42 -14.89
N SER A 72 0.72 7.47 -14.91
CA SER A 72 -0.03 8.72 -14.88
C SER A 72 -0.04 9.39 -13.50
N ALA A 73 -0.08 8.61 -12.43
CA ALA A 73 -0.07 9.06 -11.04
C ALA A 73 1.26 9.71 -10.69
N ARG A 74 2.40 9.22 -11.21
CA ARG A 74 3.70 9.92 -11.05
C ARG A 74 3.62 11.36 -11.56
N VAL A 75 3.01 11.57 -12.73
CA VAL A 75 2.79 12.92 -13.29
C VAL A 75 1.84 13.74 -12.41
N ARG A 76 0.76 13.14 -11.89
CA ARG A 76 -0.14 13.83 -10.95
C ARG A 76 0.54 14.16 -9.61
N ARG A 77 1.40 13.28 -9.10
CA ARG A 77 2.11 13.41 -7.82
C ARG A 77 3.11 14.57 -7.82
N GLU A 78 3.64 14.94 -8.97
CA GLU A 78 4.43 16.19 -9.13
C GLU A 78 3.61 17.44 -8.79
N THR A 79 2.28 17.38 -8.92
CA THR A 79 1.35 18.47 -8.60
C THR A 79 0.54 18.22 -7.31
N TYR A 80 0.85 17.15 -6.56
CA TYR A 80 0.10 16.80 -5.35
C TYR A 80 0.32 17.79 -4.21
N ILE A 81 -0.75 18.11 -3.49
CA ILE A 81 -0.69 19.08 -2.40
C ILE A 81 -0.31 18.37 -1.10
N GLY A 82 0.96 18.48 -0.71
CA GLY A 82 1.50 17.93 0.53
C GLY A 82 2.10 16.53 0.39
N PRO A 83 2.38 15.82 1.50
CA PRO A 83 2.86 14.45 1.48
C PRO A 83 1.77 13.49 0.99
N TRP A 84 2.13 12.53 0.13
CA TRP A 84 1.27 11.39 -0.21
C TRP A 84 1.45 10.26 0.79
N LEU A 85 0.36 9.73 1.32
CA LEU A 85 0.34 8.52 2.15
C LEU A 85 -0.60 7.47 1.54
N PRO A 86 -0.21 6.19 1.51
CA PRO A 86 -1.12 5.13 1.13
C PRO A 86 -2.29 5.06 2.11
N GLU A 87 -3.49 4.83 1.58
CA GLU A 87 -4.71 4.69 2.34
C GLU A 87 -4.59 3.51 3.31
N PRO A 88 -4.76 3.70 4.63
CA PRO A 88 -4.74 2.61 5.59
C PRO A 88 -6.03 1.80 5.46
N VAL A 89 -5.93 0.52 5.13
CA VAL A 89 -7.07 -0.39 5.22
C VAL A 89 -7.13 -0.93 6.64
N VAL A 90 -8.19 -0.59 7.35
CA VAL A 90 -8.49 -1.11 8.69
C VAL A 90 -9.49 -2.26 8.51
N GLU A 91 -9.01 -3.50 8.48
CA GLU A 91 -9.86 -4.69 8.45
C GLU A 91 -10.29 -5.06 9.88
N PRO A 92 -11.55 -5.50 10.11
CA PRO A 92 -12.02 -5.93 11.43
C PRO A 92 -11.22 -7.15 11.96
N GLU A 93 -11.14 -7.29 13.29
CA GLU A 93 -10.18 -8.16 13.99
C GLU A 93 -10.22 -9.66 13.60
N ASP A 94 -11.37 -10.16 13.13
CA ASP A 94 -11.61 -11.59 12.85
C ASP A 94 -11.29 -12.04 11.42
N ASP A 95 -10.72 -11.19 10.57
CA ASP A 95 -10.30 -11.65 9.24
C ASP A 95 -9.02 -12.51 9.34
N ALA A 96 -9.17 -13.81 9.07
CA ALA A 96 -8.07 -14.77 8.94
C ALA A 96 -7.03 -14.36 7.87
N LEU A 97 -7.35 -13.34 7.07
CA LEU A 97 -6.48 -12.68 6.09
C LEU A 97 -5.54 -11.62 6.68
N ARG A 98 -5.41 -11.49 8.02
CA ARG A 98 -4.28 -10.79 8.67
C ARG A 98 -2.94 -11.45 8.35
N ALA A 99 -2.49 -11.30 7.11
CA ALA A 99 -1.07 -11.28 6.78
C ALA A 99 -0.54 -9.90 7.19
N ASP A 100 -0.28 -9.81 8.49
CA ASP A 100 0.52 -8.82 9.22
C ASP A 100 -0.03 -7.40 9.46
N ASP A 101 0.27 -6.92 10.68
CA ASP A 101 0.33 -5.50 11.07
C ASP A 101 1.30 -4.66 10.19
N LEU A 102 1.88 -5.27 9.17
CA LEU A 102 2.80 -4.71 8.21
C LEU A 102 2.11 -4.04 7.01
N THR A 103 0.77 -3.97 6.91
CA THR A 103 0.12 -3.36 5.74
C THR A 103 0.59 -1.92 5.51
N LEU A 104 0.50 -1.02 6.50
CA LEU A 104 0.93 0.37 6.28
C LEU A 104 2.44 0.51 6.07
N THR A 105 3.25 -0.18 6.89
CA THR A 105 4.73 -0.11 6.79
C THR A 105 5.24 -0.71 5.48
N LEU A 106 4.67 -1.83 5.03
CA LEU A 106 4.95 -2.40 3.71
C LEU A 106 4.52 -1.43 2.62
N MET A 107 3.31 -0.86 2.70
CA MET A 107 2.84 0.10 1.70
C MET A 107 3.76 1.33 1.61
N LEU A 108 4.23 1.87 2.75
CA LEU A 108 5.22 2.94 2.79
C LEU A 108 6.57 2.51 2.19
N ALA A 109 7.01 1.27 2.42
CA ALA A 109 8.22 0.74 1.79
C ALA A 109 8.04 0.59 0.26
N LEU A 110 6.86 0.16 -0.20
CA LEU A 110 6.52 0.04 -1.62
C LEU A 110 6.51 1.41 -2.32
N GLU A 111 6.17 2.52 -1.63
CA GLU A 111 6.25 3.89 -2.18
C GLU A 111 7.68 4.31 -2.58
N ARG A 112 8.70 3.61 -2.07
CA ARG A 112 10.11 3.86 -2.45
C ARG A 112 10.53 3.13 -3.72
N LEU A 113 9.68 2.25 -4.26
CA LEU A 113 9.98 1.45 -5.45
C LEU A 113 9.52 2.13 -6.73
N SER A 114 10.26 1.93 -7.82
CA SER A 114 9.71 2.22 -9.15
C SER A 114 8.50 1.33 -9.44
N PRO A 115 7.57 1.73 -10.33
CA PRO A 115 6.38 0.93 -10.64
C PRO A 115 6.69 -0.51 -11.08
N LEU A 116 7.76 -0.70 -11.86
CA LEU A 116 8.19 -2.03 -12.32
C LEU A 116 8.86 -2.85 -11.21
N GLU A 117 9.62 -2.22 -10.30
CA GLU A 117 10.17 -2.91 -9.13
C GLU A 117 9.05 -3.37 -8.19
N ARG A 118 8.05 -2.50 -7.97
CA ARG A 118 6.85 -2.84 -7.19
C ARG A 118 6.11 -4.02 -7.79
N ALA A 119 5.80 -3.97 -9.09
CA ALA A 119 5.10 -5.05 -9.77
C ALA A 119 5.88 -6.37 -9.74
N ALA A 120 7.18 -6.33 -10.02
CA ALA A 120 8.03 -7.53 -9.98
C ALA A 120 8.07 -8.14 -8.57
N PHE A 121 8.24 -7.31 -7.53
CA PHE A 121 8.24 -7.75 -6.14
C PHE A 121 6.90 -8.32 -5.70
N LEU A 122 5.79 -7.63 -5.98
CA LEU A 122 4.47 -8.11 -5.58
C LEU A 122 4.16 -9.44 -6.25
N LEU A 123 4.29 -9.52 -7.58
CA LEU A 123 3.97 -10.74 -8.31
C LEU A 123 4.84 -11.92 -7.87
N HIS A 124 6.14 -11.72 -7.72
CA HIS A 124 7.08 -12.79 -7.42
C HIS A 124 7.15 -13.14 -5.92
N ASP A 125 7.29 -12.15 -5.05
CA ASP A 125 7.60 -12.34 -3.63
C ASP A 125 6.36 -12.35 -2.72
N VAL A 126 5.22 -11.80 -3.16
CA VAL A 126 3.98 -11.72 -2.35
C VAL A 126 2.88 -12.63 -2.90
N PHE A 127 2.83 -12.81 -4.21
CA PHE A 127 1.79 -13.58 -4.89
C PHE A 127 2.30 -14.90 -5.49
N ASP A 128 3.57 -15.24 -5.29
CA ASP A 128 4.23 -16.47 -5.73
C ASP A 128 4.05 -16.80 -7.22
N VAL A 129 4.02 -15.77 -8.07
CA VAL A 129 3.87 -15.93 -9.52
C VAL A 129 5.22 -16.35 -10.12
N PRO A 130 5.26 -17.42 -10.95
CA PRO A 130 6.49 -17.89 -11.57
C PRO A 130 7.17 -16.81 -12.41
N SER A 131 8.52 -16.72 -12.36
CA SER A 131 9.26 -15.62 -12.99
C SER A 131 9.01 -15.47 -14.49
N GLY A 132 8.72 -16.57 -15.20
CA GLY A 132 8.36 -16.54 -16.63
C GLY A 132 7.02 -15.85 -16.89
N GLU A 133 6.04 -16.04 -16.02
CA GLU A 133 4.75 -15.36 -16.11
C GLU A 133 4.85 -13.88 -15.70
N VAL A 134 5.70 -13.56 -14.72
CA VAL A 134 6.03 -12.17 -14.37
C VAL A 134 6.71 -11.48 -15.56
N ALA A 135 7.65 -12.13 -16.23
CA ALA A 135 8.31 -11.64 -17.43
C ALA A 135 7.32 -11.33 -18.56
N ALA A 136 6.40 -12.26 -18.84
CA ALA A 136 5.33 -12.04 -19.82
C ALA A 136 4.40 -10.88 -19.41
N THR A 137 4.06 -10.78 -18.12
CA THR A 137 3.17 -9.73 -17.61
C THR A 137 3.80 -8.34 -17.73
N LEU A 138 5.08 -8.22 -17.38
CA LEU A 138 5.84 -6.97 -17.41
C LEU A 138 6.42 -6.63 -18.79
N GLU A 139 6.32 -7.54 -19.76
CA GLU A 139 6.92 -7.42 -21.10
C GLU A 139 8.42 -7.14 -21.01
N ARG A 140 9.11 -8.01 -20.25
CA ARG A 140 10.54 -7.94 -19.98
C ARG A 140 11.17 -9.31 -20.06
N GLU A 141 12.47 -9.34 -20.33
CA GLU A 141 13.25 -10.56 -20.25
C GLU A 141 13.28 -11.11 -18.81
N PRO A 142 13.26 -12.44 -18.62
CA PRO A 142 13.31 -13.06 -17.28
C PRO A 142 14.49 -12.57 -16.43
N ALA A 143 15.63 -12.29 -17.05
CA ALA A 143 16.79 -11.72 -16.37
C ALA A 143 16.52 -10.31 -15.80
N ALA A 144 15.83 -9.45 -16.56
CA ALA A 144 15.46 -8.11 -16.12
C ALA A 144 14.46 -8.15 -14.97
N VAL A 145 13.49 -9.08 -14.99
CA VAL A 145 12.55 -9.28 -13.88
C VAL A 145 13.27 -9.70 -12.60
N ARG A 146 14.21 -10.65 -12.67
CA ARG A 146 15.01 -11.06 -11.50
C ARG A 146 15.79 -9.88 -10.91
N GLN A 147 16.34 -9.02 -11.76
CA GLN A 147 17.02 -7.80 -11.30
C GLN A 147 16.07 -6.80 -10.65
N LEU A 148 14.87 -6.58 -11.21
CA LEU A 148 13.84 -5.73 -10.62
C LEU A 148 13.44 -6.23 -9.23
N ALA A 149 13.13 -7.51 -9.09
CA ALA A 149 12.77 -8.12 -7.81
C ALA A 149 13.93 -8.04 -6.79
N ALA A 150 15.18 -8.25 -7.23
CA ALA A 150 16.35 -8.12 -6.36
C ALA A 150 16.55 -6.70 -5.83
N ARG A 151 16.40 -5.68 -6.68
CA ARG A 151 16.47 -4.27 -6.27
C ARG A 151 15.33 -3.90 -5.34
N ALA A 152 14.11 -4.33 -5.67
CA ALA A 152 12.95 -4.12 -4.82
C ALA A 152 13.16 -4.67 -3.41
N ARG A 153 13.61 -5.93 -3.30
CA ARG A 153 13.97 -6.55 -2.03
C ARG A 153 15.03 -5.76 -1.26
N LYS A 154 16.03 -5.19 -1.95
CA LYS A 154 17.03 -4.35 -1.30
C LYS A 154 16.38 -3.09 -0.72
N HIS A 155 15.61 -2.34 -1.50
CA HIS A 155 14.95 -1.12 -1.03
C HIS A 155 13.95 -1.37 0.11
N VAL A 156 13.20 -2.47 0.06
CA VAL A 156 12.28 -2.86 1.15
C VAL A 156 13.07 -3.18 2.42
N ARG A 157 14.19 -3.92 2.31
CA ARG A 157 15.07 -4.20 3.47
C ARG A 157 15.71 -2.94 4.03
N ASP A 158 16.15 -2.02 3.19
CA ASP A 158 16.73 -0.74 3.62
C ASP A 158 15.70 0.15 4.37
N GLY A 159 14.40 -0.18 4.26
CA GLY A 159 13.31 0.44 5.01
C GLY A 159 12.88 -0.32 6.27
N ARG A 160 13.43 -1.51 6.57
CA ARG A 160 13.04 -2.26 7.76
C ARG A 160 13.53 -1.57 9.05
N PRO A 161 12.74 -1.60 10.14
CA PRO A 161 13.22 -1.17 11.44
C PRO A 161 14.51 -1.88 11.83
N ARG A 162 15.41 -1.17 12.51
CA ARG A 162 16.68 -1.74 13.00
C ARG A 162 16.47 -2.81 14.08
N TYR A 163 15.36 -2.72 14.82
CA TYR A 163 15.00 -3.63 15.90
C TYR A 163 13.58 -4.14 15.67
N ASP A 164 13.38 -5.44 15.89
CA ASP A 164 12.03 -6.00 15.93
C ASP A 164 11.37 -5.63 17.25
N VAL A 165 10.18 -5.04 17.16
CA VAL A 165 9.34 -4.69 18.32
C VAL A 165 8.21 -5.71 18.38
N SER A 166 8.00 -6.34 19.53
CA SER A 166 6.87 -7.27 19.70
C SER A 166 5.54 -6.54 19.56
N ARG A 167 4.48 -7.24 19.15
CA ARG A 167 3.14 -6.63 19.05
C ARG A 167 2.69 -6.01 20.38
N GLU A 168 2.94 -6.69 21.49
CA GLU A 168 2.61 -6.22 22.84
C GLU A 168 3.35 -4.92 23.18
N GLU A 169 4.65 -4.86 22.89
CA GLU A 169 5.46 -3.67 23.13
C GLU A 169 5.04 -2.51 22.23
N GLY A 170 4.76 -2.79 20.95
CA GLY A 170 4.23 -1.80 20.01
C GLY A 170 2.89 -1.21 20.47
N ALA A 171 1.98 -2.06 20.95
CA ALA A 171 0.70 -1.62 21.50
C ALA A 171 0.88 -0.76 22.77
N ARG A 172 1.79 -1.15 23.66
CA ARG A 172 2.13 -0.39 24.87
C ARG A 172 2.65 1.01 24.54
N ILE A 173 3.59 1.11 23.59
CA ILE A 173 4.15 2.39 23.13
C ILE A 173 3.07 3.25 22.48
N ALA A 174 2.23 2.67 21.60
CA ALA A 174 1.15 3.39 20.94
C ALA A 174 0.13 3.95 21.94
N GLN A 175 -0.25 3.17 22.96
CA GLN A 175 -1.14 3.61 24.03
C GLN A 175 -0.54 4.75 24.86
N ALA A 176 0.73 4.64 25.24
CA ALA A 176 1.44 5.69 25.98
C ALA A 176 1.51 7.00 25.17
N PHE A 177 1.84 6.90 23.88
CA PHE A 177 1.84 8.04 22.96
C PHE A 177 0.45 8.67 22.81
N PHE A 178 -0.59 7.86 22.65
CA PHE A 178 -1.97 8.36 22.54
C PHE A 178 -2.38 9.13 23.80
N ALA A 179 -2.16 8.54 24.99
CA ALA A 179 -2.48 9.18 26.25
C ALA A 179 -1.71 10.51 26.44
N ALA A 180 -0.41 10.53 26.16
CA ALA A 180 0.43 11.71 26.32
C ALA A 180 0.07 12.82 25.32
N SER A 181 -0.20 12.47 24.07
CA SER A 181 -0.56 13.44 23.02
C SER A 181 -1.93 14.09 23.24
N THR A 182 -2.93 13.34 23.70
CA THR A 182 -4.25 13.89 24.02
C THR A 182 -4.21 14.79 25.25
N LYS A 183 -3.46 14.41 26.29
CA LYS A 183 -3.34 15.20 27.53
C LYS A 183 -2.36 16.38 27.43
N GLY A 184 -1.57 16.44 26.35
CA GLY A 184 -0.50 17.43 26.19
C GLY A 184 0.68 17.21 27.14
N ASP A 185 0.94 15.97 27.58
CA ASP A 185 2.08 15.62 28.42
C ASP A 185 3.37 15.62 27.60
N LEU A 186 4.05 16.77 27.59
CA LEU A 186 5.26 16.96 26.79
C LEU A 186 6.48 16.23 27.36
N ALA A 187 6.49 15.91 28.65
CA ALA A 187 7.59 15.19 29.28
C ALA A 187 7.55 13.72 28.84
N GLU A 188 6.37 13.09 28.89
CA GLU A 188 6.18 11.73 28.43
C GLU A 188 6.42 11.62 26.91
N LEU A 189 5.89 12.55 26.10
CA LEU A 189 6.15 12.57 24.66
C LEU A 189 7.64 12.69 24.32
N ARG A 190 8.41 13.46 25.11
CA ARG A 190 9.86 13.58 24.94
C ARG A 190 10.58 12.26 25.22
N GLY A 191 10.11 11.46 26.17
CA GLY A 191 10.65 10.15 26.48
C GLY A 191 10.32 9.08 25.42
N LEU A 192 9.18 9.23 24.72
CA LEU A 192 8.72 8.26 23.72
C LEU A 192 9.26 8.51 22.30
N LEU A 193 9.48 9.77 21.92
CA LEU A 193 9.81 10.15 20.55
C LEU A 193 11.32 10.26 20.31
N ALA A 194 11.78 9.75 19.17
CA ALA A 194 13.15 9.93 18.71
C ALA A 194 13.45 11.41 18.34
N GLU A 195 14.71 11.82 18.46
CA GLU A 195 15.14 13.18 18.12
C GLU A 195 14.78 13.59 16.68
N ASN A 196 14.87 12.63 15.75
CA ASN A 196 14.58 12.79 14.34
C ASN A 196 13.15 12.36 13.95
N VAL A 197 12.20 12.37 14.88
CA VAL A 197 10.79 12.07 14.59
C VAL A 197 10.26 12.89 13.41
N VAL A 198 9.49 12.25 12.54
CA VAL A 198 8.82 12.90 11.42
C VAL A 198 7.33 12.67 11.54
N ILE A 199 6.55 13.75 11.52
CA ILE A 199 5.08 13.68 11.46
C ILE A 199 4.67 14.04 10.03
N LEU A 200 3.94 13.12 9.42
CA LEU A 200 3.33 13.25 8.11
C LEU A 200 1.82 13.33 8.27
N SER A 201 1.18 14.12 7.43
CA SER A 201 -0.27 14.13 7.28
C SER A 201 -0.58 14.31 5.80
N ASP A 202 -1.49 13.49 5.31
CA ASP A 202 -2.02 13.61 3.97
C ASP A 202 -3.46 14.10 4.06
N GLY A 203 -3.78 15.17 3.33
CA GLY A 203 -5.14 15.69 3.21
C GLY A 203 -5.67 15.68 1.78
N GLY A 204 -4.86 15.26 0.80
CA GLY A 204 -5.19 15.27 -0.63
C GLY A 204 -5.72 16.58 -1.19
N GLY A 205 -5.42 17.71 -0.53
CA GLY A 205 -6.02 19.01 -0.84
C GLY A 205 -7.52 19.12 -0.53
N LYS A 206 -8.15 18.10 0.06
CA LYS A 206 -9.58 18.02 0.38
C LYS A 206 -9.86 18.40 1.83
N VAL A 207 -8.95 18.07 2.74
CA VAL A 207 -9.08 18.36 4.17
C VAL A 207 -7.86 19.12 4.69
N VAL A 208 -8.01 19.77 5.84
CA VAL A 208 -6.91 20.48 6.50
C VAL A 208 -5.87 19.47 6.98
N ALA A 209 -4.67 19.54 6.42
CA ALA A 209 -3.51 18.74 6.78
C ALA A 209 -2.22 19.58 6.72
N PHE A 210 -1.18 19.15 7.42
CA PHE A 210 0.14 19.76 7.33
C PHE A 210 0.74 19.51 5.94
N ARG A 211 0.88 20.58 5.16
CA ARG A 211 1.43 20.52 3.80
C ARG A 211 2.91 20.14 3.77
N ASN A 212 3.63 20.44 4.84
CA ASN A 212 5.05 20.14 4.97
C ASN A 212 5.26 19.14 6.11
N PRO A 213 6.12 18.11 5.93
CA PRO A 213 6.52 17.23 7.01
C PRO A 213 7.05 18.02 8.22
N ILE A 214 6.59 17.64 9.42
CA ILE A 214 7.11 18.22 10.66
C ILE A 214 8.25 17.33 11.12
N ILE A 215 9.47 17.87 11.03
CA ILE A 215 10.71 17.13 11.30
C ILE A 215 11.31 17.63 12.62
N GLY A 216 11.64 16.69 13.50
CA GLY A 216 12.39 16.92 14.72
C GLY A 216 11.51 17.01 15.97
N LEU A 217 12.07 16.54 17.09
CA LEU A 217 11.38 16.41 18.37
C LEU A 217 10.76 17.71 18.87
N ASP A 218 11.49 18.82 18.86
CA ASP A 218 10.96 20.08 19.39
C ASP A 218 9.75 20.60 18.59
N ARG A 219 9.72 20.38 17.27
CA ARG A 219 8.58 20.76 16.43
C ARG A 219 7.39 19.85 16.68
N ALA A 220 7.62 18.55 16.88
CA ALA A 220 6.58 17.60 17.27
C ALA A 220 5.95 17.95 18.63
N LEU A 221 6.75 18.27 19.64
CA LEU A 221 6.24 18.66 20.96
C LEU A 221 5.41 19.95 20.90
N ARG A 222 5.87 20.96 20.14
CA ARG A 222 5.10 22.20 19.92
C ARG A 222 3.76 21.94 19.24
N LEU A 223 3.73 21.01 18.28
CA LEU A 223 2.50 20.60 17.62
C LEU A 223 1.50 20.03 18.63
N PHE A 224 1.88 19.01 19.40
CA PHE A 224 0.97 18.37 20.34
C PHE A 224 0.52 19.29 21.47
N ALA A 225 1.39 20.19 21.94
CA ALA A 225 1.00 21.25 22.88
C ALA A 225 -0.07 22.19 22.29
N GLY A 226 0.00 22.48 20.99
CA GLY A 226 -0.98 23.30 20.29
C GLY A 226 -2.30 22.58 20.06
N LEU A 227 -2.24 21.31 19.66
CA LEU A 227 -3.42 20.48 19.45
C LEU A 227 -4.19 20.24 20.76
N SER A 228 -3.51 19.91 21.85
CA SER A 228 -4.17 19.70 23.15
C SER A 228 -4.92 20.95 23.61
N ARG A 229 -4.34 22.15 23.45
CA ARG A 229 -5.03 23.42 23.76
C ARG A 229 -6.23 23.72 22.85
N LYS A 230 -6.16 23.30 21.58
CA LYS A 230 -7.22 23.57 20.59
C LYS A 230 -8.44 22.67 20.80
N PHE A 231 -8.23 21.46 21.29
CA PHE A 231 -9.26 20.44 21.46
C PHE A 231 -9.61 20.15 22.94
N ALA A 232 -9.03 20.93 23.87
CA ALA A 232 -9.40 20.92 25.29
C ALA A 232 -10.78 21.55 25.54
#